data_AF-A0A3D5CR44-F1
#
_entry.id   AF-A0A3D5CR44-F1
#
_cell.length_a   1.000
_cell.length_b   1.000
_cell.length_c   1.000
_cell.angle_alpha   90.00
_cell.angle_beta   90.00
_cell.angle_gamma   90.00
#
_symmetry.space_group_name_H-M   'P 1'
#
loop_
_entity.id
_entity.type
_entity.pdbx_description
1 polymer ?
#
loop_
_entity_poly.entity_id
_entity_poly.type
_entity_poly.pdbx_seq_one_letter_code
_entity_poly.pdbx_strand_id
1 'polypeptide(L)'
;MFYGAVSVKSKATGQSPQELEAQFAYELDQRLNQGKTRDHYDYSSKWKFLVSDNPQVNSEISKMAIEVFREHPMEYAITIFRPLIKIFAVTNYLKVLGPIRGMEVVFNLCLYILALFGIIISWMKKNHIFLTITLLPIIYFTAIPVLSRAGSGMDTRARTPFTFALAILAAQGLYWVWKRYSNNTEKS
;
A
#
# COMPACT_ATOMS: atom_id res chain seq x y z
N MET A 1 -6.48 -2.91 9.65
CA MET A 1 -7.85 -3.34 9.27
C MET A 1 -8.84 -2.18 9.25
N PHE A 2 -8.80 -1.29 10.25
CA PHE A 2 -9.61 -0.07 10.35
C PHE A 2 -9.79 0.71 9.04
N TYR A 3 -8.72 1.23 8.45
CA TYR A 3 -8.80 2.00 7.19
C TYR A 3 -9.34 1.19 6.00
N GLY A 4 -9.14 -0.13 6.02
CA GLY A 4 -9.73 -1.03 5.03
C GLY A 4 -11.25 -1.05 5.12
N ALA A 5 -11.80 -1.13 6.34
CA ALA A 5 -13.24 -1.10 6.61
C ALA A 5 -13.85 0.26 6.23
N VAL A 6 -13.20 1.36 6.63
CA VAL A 6 -13.59 2.72 6.21
C VAL A 6 -13.64 2.82 4.68
N SER A 7 -12.62 2.32 3.98
CA SER A 7 -12.57 2.35 2.52
C SER A 7 -13.68 1.53 1.86
N VAL A 8 -14.06 0.40 2.45
CA VAL A 8 -15.14 -0.45 1.94
C VAL A 8 -16.48 0.25 2.14
N LYS A 9 -16.75 0.72 3.37
CA LYS A 9 -18.00 1.39 3.71
C LYS A 9 -18.18 2.71 2.94
N SER A 10 -17.12 3.50 2.79
CA SER A 10 -17.14 4.73 1.97
C SER A 10 -17.55 4.45 0.52
N LYS A 11 -17.11 3.32 -0.04
CA LYS A 11 -17.49 2.92 -1.38
C LYS A 11 -18.93 2.42 -1.46
N ALA A 12 -19.40 1.72 -0.43
CA ALA A 12 -20.76 1.20 -0.36
C ALA A 12 -21.81 2.31 -0.10
N THR A 13 -21.50 3.28 0.76
CA THR A 13 -22.45 4.31 1.22
C THR A 13 -22.27 5.66 0.53
N GLY A 14 -21.15 5.87 -0.18
CA GLY A 14 -20.81 7.16 -0.79
C GLY A 14 -20.37 8.25 0.20
N GLN A 15 -20.33 7.93 1.51
CA GLN A 15 -19.90 8.88 2.55
C GLN A 15 -18.40 9.15 2.48
N SER A 16 -18.00 10.34 2.95
CA SER A 16 -16.59 10.69 2.96
C SER A 16 -15.80 9.80 3.93
N PRO A 17 -14.55 9.41 3.61
CA PRO A 17 -13.71 8.63 4.52
C PRO A 17 -13.54 9.31 5.89
N GLN A 18 -13.48 10.64 5.93
CA GLN A 18 -13.31 11.42 7.16
C GLN A 18 -14.53 11.31 8.10
N GLU A 19 -15.74 11.38 7.57
CA GLU A 19 -16.96 11.21 8.37
C GLU A 19 -17.07 9.79 8.92
N LEU A 20 -16.72 8.79 8.10
CA LEU A 20 -16.72 7.38 8.50
C LEU A 20 -15.65 7.08 9.55
N GLU A 21 -14.47 7.69 9.43
CA GLU A 21 -13.40 7.61 10.42
C GLU A 21 -13.85 8.12 11.79
N ALA A 22 -14.49 9.31 11.81
CA ALA A 22 -15.05 9.88 13.04
C ALA A 22 -16.17 9.00 13.63
N GLN A 23 -17.05 8.47 12.77
CA GLN A 23 -18.12 7.57 13.18
C GLN A 23 -17.56 6.27 13.79
N PHE A 24 -16.56 5.65 13.15
CA PHE A 24 -15.99 4.39 13.63
C PHE A 24 -15.28 4.57 14.97
N ALA A 25 -14.58 5.70 15.16
CA ALA A 25 -13.95 5.98 16.44
C ALA A 25 -14.98 6.19 17.55
N TYR A 26 -16.06 6.90 17.25
CA TYR A 26 -17.16 7.06 18.20
C TYR A 26 -17.79 5.70 18.58
N GLU A 27 -18.08 4.85 17.59
CA GLU A 27 -18.62 3.51 17.81
C GLU A 27 -17.66 2.62 18.62
N LEU A 28 -16.35 2.70 18.37
CA LEU A 28 -15.33 1.97 19.11
C LEU A 28 -15.29 2.38 20.59
N ASP A 29 -15.36 3.69 20.88
CA ASP A 29 -15.39 4.19 22.26
C ASP A 29 -16.64 3.75 23.02
N GLN A 30 -17.78 3.69 22.35
CA GLN A 30 -19.01 3.14 22.92
C GLN A 30 -18.84 1.65 23.26
N ARG A 31 -18.28 0.84 22.34
CA ARG A 31 -18.01 -0.59 22.57
C ARG A 31 -17.00 -0.86 23.69
N LEU A 32 -16.08 0.08 23.92
CA LEU A 32 -15.08 0.00 24.99
C LEU A 32 -15.60 0.56 26.34
N ASN A 33 -16.87 0.98 26.42
CA ASN A 33 -17.45 1.67 27.58
C ASN A 33 -16.66 2.94 28.01
N GLN A 34 -16.01 3.60 27.06
CA GLN A 34 -15.21 4.82 27.25
C GLN A 34 -15.90 6.07 26.68
N GLY A 35 -17.15 5.94 26.21
CA GLY A 35 -17.86 6.96 25.46
C GLY A 35 -18.21 8.21 26.28
N LYS A 36 -17.65 9.36 25.87
CA LYS A 36 -18.26 10.68 26.09
C LYS A 36 -19.31 10.95 24.99
N THR A 37 -20.24 11.87 25.25
CA THR A 37 -21.31 12.29 24.32
C THR A 37 -20.75 12.72 22.96
N ARG A 38 -21.48 12.39 21.88
CA ARG A 38 -21.09 12.58 20.47
C ARG A 38 -20.70 14.03 20.12
N ASP A 39 -21.28 15.00 20.83
CA ASP A 39 -21.18 16.43 20.52
C ASP A 39 -19.82 17.06 20.84
N HIS A 40 -18.95 16.38 21.62
CA HIS A 40 -17.62 16.88 22.01
C HIS A 40 -16.50 15.87 21.71
N TYR A 41 -16.70 15.02 20.72
CA TYR A 41 -15.78 13.93 20.41
C TYR A 41 -14.57 14.43 19.59
N ASP A 42 -13.41 14.60 20.25
CA ASP A 42 -12.17 14.95 19.58
C ASP A 42 -11.47 13.71 18.98
N TYR A 43 -11.70 13.49 17.69
CA TYR A 43 -11.08 12.42 16.90
C TYR A 43 -9.59 12.68 16.58
N SER A 44 -9.11 13.92 16.71
CA SER A 44 -7.75 14.32 16.33
C SER A 44 -6.65 13.69 17.21
N SER A 45 -7.01 13.21 18.40
CA SER A 45 -6.11 12.48 19.31
C SER A 45 -5.99 10.98 18.99
N LYS A 46 -6.86 10.43 18.11
CA LYS A 46 -7.06 8.99 17.95
C LYS A 46 -6.42 8.38 16.69
N TRP A 47 -5.60 9.16 15.98
CA TRP A 47 -4.84 8.71 14.79
C TRP A 47 -3.89 7.52 15.03
N LYS A 48 -3.73 7.08 16.29
CA LYS A 48 -2.97 5.87 16.69
C LYS A 48 -3.73 4.54 16.57
N PHE A 49 -4.90 4.48 15.90
CA PHE A 49 -5.58 3.20 15.63
C PHE A 49 -4.84 2.25 14.67
N LEU A 50 -3.67 2.65 14.16
CA LEU A 50 -2.80 1.77 13.35
C LEU A 50 -2.27 0.59 14.16
N VAL A 51 -1.96 0.81 15.45
CA VAL A 51 -1.56 -0.22 16.43
C VAL A 51 -1.89 0.36 17.82
N SER A 52 -2.99 -0.07 18.44
CA SER A 52 -3.20 0.26 19.86
C SER A 52 -2.36 -0.67 20.72
N ASP A 53 -1.69 -0.15 21.74
CA ASP A 53 -0.96 -0.98 22.72
C ASP A 53 -1.92 -1.83 23.57
N ASN A 54 -3.22 -1.52 23.55
CA ASN A 54 -4.24 -2.27 24.26
C ASN A 54 -4.84 -3.39 23.38
N PRO A 55 -4.68 -4.67 23.75
CA PRO A 55 -5.22 -5.82 23.00
C PRO A 55 -6.74 -5.77 22.82
N GLN A 56 -7.48 -5.23 23.79
CA GLN A 56 -8.95 -5.12 23.71
C GLN A 56 -9.36 -4.14 22.62
N VAL A 57 -8.66 -3.01 22.50
CA VAL A 57 -8.92 -2.01 21.45
C VAL A 57 -8.66 -2.61 20.06
N ASN A 58 -7.56 -3.34 19.88
CA ASN A 58 -7.26 -4.00 18.61
C ASN A 58 -8.29 -5.08 18.25
N SER A 59 -8.80 -5.82 19.24
CA SER A 59 -9.83 -6.83 19.06
C SER A 59 -11.14 -6.19 18.56
N GLU A 60 -11.60 -5.11 19.21
CA GLU A 60 -12.83 -4.43 18.82
C GLU A 60 -12.72 -3.75 17.45
N ILE A 61 -11.57 -3.14 17.12
CA ILE A 61 -11.29 -2.62 15.78
C ILE A 61 -11.39 -3.74 14.73
N SER A 62 -10.86 -4.92 15.04
CA SER A 62 -10.88 -6.06 14.12
C SER A 62 -12.30 -6.60 13.93
N LYS A 63 -13.10 -6.69 15.00
CA LYS A 63 -14.51 -7.08 14.92
C LYS A 63 -15.33 -6.11 14.06
N MET A 64 -15.23 -4.81 14.32
CA MET A 64 -15.90 -3.78 13.52
C MET A 64 -15.48 -3.86 12.04
N ALA A 65 -14.20 -4.09 11.76
CA ALA A 65 -13.74 -4.23 10.39
C ALA A 65 -14.34 -5.47 9.70
N ILE A 66 -14.41 -6.60 10.40
CA ILE A 66 -15.00 -7.84 9.88
C ILE A 66 -16.50 -7.69 9.64
N GLU A 67 -17.23 -7.01 10.53
CA GLU A 67 -18.65 -6.71 10.36
C GLU A 67 -18.90 -5.98 9.03
N VAL A 68 -18.13 -4.91 8.78
CA VAL A 68 -18.21 -4.14 7.53
C VAL A 68 -17.87 -4.97 6.30
N PHE A 69 -16.87 -5.86 6.39
CA PHE A 69 -16.51 -6.75 5.28
C PHE A 69 -17.58 -7.79 4.98
N ARG A 70 -18.33 -8.24 6.00
CA ARG A 70 -19.46 -9.15 5.84
C ARG A 70 -20.71 -8.45 5.29
N GLU A 71 -20.94 -7.20 5.69
CA GLU A 71 -22.05 -6.38 5.18
C GLU A 71 -21.85 -6.00 3.70
N HIS A 72 -20.60 -5.81 3.26
CA HIS A 72 -20.26 -5.32 1.93
C HIS A 72 -19.22 -6.22 1.20
N PRO A 73 -19.57 -7.48 0.89
CA PRO A 73 -18.61 -8.44 0.33
C PRO A 73 -18.15 -8.08 -1.10
N MET A 74 -19.02 -7.46 -1.90
CA MET A 74 -18.69 -7.07 -3.28
C MET A 74 -17.73 -5.88 -3.31
N GLU A 75 -17.99 -4.86 -2.49
CA GLU A 75 -17.12 -3.69 -2.34
C GLU A 75 -15.78 -4.08 -1.72
N TYR A 76 -15.79 -5.03 -0.79
CA TYR A 76 -14.58 -5.65 -0.24
C TYR A 76 -13.74 -6.31 -1.33
N ALA A 77 -14.35 -7.10 -2.22
CA ALA A 77 -13.66 -7.75 -3.33
C ALA A 77 -13.04 -6.73 -4.30
N ILE A 78 -13.77 -5.65 -4.63
CA ILE A 78 -13.26 -4.63 -5.56
C ILE A 78 -12.16 -3.78 -4.93
N THR A 79 -12.15 -3.60 -3.61
CA THR A 79 -11.17 -2.75 -2.91
C THR A 79 -9.93 -3.51 -2.44
N ILE A 80 -9.84 -4.83 -2.66
CA ILE A 80 -8.70 -5.67 -2.24
C ILE A 80 -7.36 -5.23 -2.84
N PHE A 81 -7.37 -4.74 -4.08
CA PHE A 81 -6.17 -4.30 -4.79
C PHE A 81 -5.84 -2.82 -4.56
N ARG A 82 -6.71 -2.06 -3.89
CA ARG A 82 -6.53 -0.62 -3.67
C ARG A 82 -5.23 -0.28 -2.91
N PRO A 83 -4.82 -1.02 -1.87
CA PRO A 83 -3.53 -0.84 -1.21
C PRO A 83 -2.34 -0.97 -2.18
N LEU A 84 -2.36 -1.97 -3.07
CA LEU A 84 -1.31 -2.17 -4.08
C LEU A 84 -1.26 -0.98 -5.05
N ILE A 85 -2.41 -0.53 -5.53
CA ILE A 85 -2.49 0.62 -6.45
C ILE A 85 -1.91 1.88 -5.78
N LYS A 86 -2.20 2.13 -4.50
CA LYS A 86 -1.63 3.29 -3.79
C LYS A 86 -0.12 3.17 -3.58
N ILE A 87 0.38 1.98 -3.23
CA ILE A 87 1.81 1.75 -3.01
C ILE A 87 2.62 1.91 -4.31
N PHE A 88 2.07 1.47 -5.44
CA PHE A 88 2.80 1.39 -6.71
C PHE A 88 2.46 2.50 -7.73
N ALA A 89 1.31 3.16 -7.67
CA ALA A 89 0.85 4.05 -8.75
C ALA A 89 0.49 5.48 -8.35
N VAL A 90 0.19 5.79 -7.08
CA VAL A 90 -0.39 7.11 -6.73
C VAL A 90 0.24 7.74 -5.51
N THR A 91 1.10 8.73 -5.74
CA THR A 91 1.59 9.68 -4.72
C THR A 91 0.56 10.79 -4.52
N ASN A 92 -0.07 10.91 -3.35
CA ASN A 92 -1.05 11.98 -3.08
C ASN A 92 -0.42 13.37 -2.94
N TYR A 93 0.87 13.45 -2.60
CA TYR A 93 1.57 14.72 -2.38
C TYR A 93 1.72 15.58 -3.65
N LEU A 94 1.72 14.96 -4.85
CA LEU A 94 1.85 15.67 -6.12
C LEU A 94 0.51 16.06 -6.77
N LYS A 95 -0.63 15.88 -6.09
CA LYS A 95 -1.93 16.41 -6.58
C LYS A 95 -1.88 17.92 -6.85
N VAL A 96 -1.03 18.66 -6.13
CA VAL A 96 -0.86 20.11 -6.26
C VAL A 96 0.01 20.50 -7.47
N LEU A 97 0.81 19.59 -8.00
CA LEU A 97 1.87 19.87 -9.01
C LEU A 97 1.47 19.53 -10.47
N GLY A 98 0.19 19.26 -10.73
CA GLY A 98 -0.36 19.16 -12.09
C GLY A 98 0.40 18.17 -13.02
N PRO A 99 0.99 18.62 -14.15
CA PRO A 99 1.56 17.76 -15.19
C PRO A 99 2.82 16.96 -14.77
N ILE A 100 3.53 17.36 -13.72
CA ILE A 100 4.73 16.65 -13.22
C ILE A 100 4.37 15.23 -12.72
N ARG A 101 3.10 15.03 -12.31
CA ARG A 101 2.57 13.72 -11.92
C ARG A 101 2.62 12.69 -13.05
N GLY A 102 2.42 13.11 -14.30
CA GLY A 102 2.50 12.23 -15.46
C GLY A 102 3.91 11.66 -15.63
N MET A 103 4.93 12.49 -15.47
CA MET A 103 6.33 12.07 -15.57
C MET A 103 6.74 11.12 -14.43
N GLU A 104 6.26 11.34 -13.21
CA GLU A 104 6.51 10.43 -12.08
C GLU A 104 5.92 9.04 -12.32
N VAL A 105 4.68 8.98 -12.84
CA VAL A 105 4.02 7.72 -13.19
C VAL A 105 4.82 6.99 -14.26
N VAL A 106 5.24 7.70 -15.32
CA VAL A 106 6.06 7.12 -16.40
C VAL A 106 7.40 6.62 -15.87
N PHE A 107 8.10 7.42 -15.07
CA PHE A 107 9.38 7.05 -14.46
C PHE A 107 9.25 5.79 -13.60
N ASN A 108 8.22 5.74 -12.74
CA ASN A 108 7.96 4.58 -11.90
C ASN A 108 7.63 3.34 -12.74
N LEU A 109 6.82 3.48 -13.79
CA LEU A 109 6.51 2.40 -14.74
C LEU A 109 7.77 1.87 -15.41
N CYS A 110 8.63 2.74 -15.93
CA CYS A 110 9.91 2.34 -16.52
C CYS A 110 10.78 1.59 -15.51
N LEU A 111 10.85 2.08 -14.26
CA LEU A 111 11.62 1.43 -13.21
C LEU A 111 11.06 0.05 -12.84
N TYR A 112 9.74 -0.12 -12.80
CA TYR A 112 9.11 -1.42 -12.56
C TYR A 112 9.35 -2.40 -13.71
N ILE A 113 9.26 -1.93 -14.96
CA ILE A 113 9.53 -2.76 -16.14
C ILE A 113 10.99 -3.25 -16.11
N LEU A 114 11.94 -2.35 -15.84
CA LEU A 114 13.35 -2.71 -15.72
C LEU A 114 13.62 -3.66 -14.55
N ALA A 115 13.00 -3.43 -13.39
CA ALA A 115 13.12 -4.32 -12.25
C ALA A 115 12.55 -5.71 -12.55
N LEU A 116 11.42 -5.80 -13.27
CA LEU A 116 10.84 -7.06 -13.74
C LEU A 116 11.82 -7.82 -14.64
N PHE A 117 12.45 -7.13 -15.60
CA PHE A 117 13.50 -7.74 -16.42
C PHE A 117 14.67 -8.24 -15.56
N GLY A 118 15.13 -7.44 -14.59
CA GLY A 118 16.17 -7.84 -13.65
C GLY A 118 15.83 -9.12 -12.87
N ILE A 119 14.58 -9.26 -12.43
CA ILE A 119 14.07 -10.48 -11.78
C ILE A 119 14.12 -11.68 -12.75
N ILE A 120 13.52 -11.54 -13.94
CA ILE A 120 13.45 -12.63 -14.93
C ILE A 120 14.86 -13.11 -15.33
N ILE A 121 15.77 -12.19 -15.58
CA ILE A 121 17.15 -12.53 -15.97
C ILE A 121 17.89 -13.20 -14.81
N SER A 122 17.73 -12.70 -13.59
CA SER A 122 18.39 -13.28 -12.40
C SER A 122 17.83 -14.67 -12.10
N TRP A 123 16.54 -14.90 -12.36
CA TRP A 123 15.90 -16.20 -12.30
C TRP A 123 16.48 -17.16 -13.34
N MET A 124 16.59 -16.74 -14.60
CA MET A 124 17.19 -17.55 -15.67
C MET A 124 18.66 -17.91 -15.37
N LYS A 125 19.42 -17.00 -14.75
CA LYS A 125 20.81 -17.21 -14.33
C LYS A 125 20.94 -18.00 -13.02
N LYS A 126 19.84 -18.46 -12.42
CA LYS A 126 19.79 -19.18 -11.14
C LYS A 126 20.50 -18.43 -9.99
N ASN A 127 20.54 -17.10 -10.03
CA ASN A 127 21.12 -16.30 -8.95
C ASN A 127 20.10 -16.13 -7.81
N HIS A 128 19.85 -17.21 -7.09
CA HIS A 128 18.86 -17.25 -6.03
C HIS A 128 19.20 -16.33 -4.86
N ILE A 129 20.49 -16.15 -4.54
CA ILE A 129 20.93 -15.26 -3.45
C ILE A 129 20.52 -13.82 -3.75
N PHE A 130 20.80 -13.34 -4.97
CA PHE A 130 20.42 -11.99 -5.39
C PHE A 130 18.91 -11.78 -5.39
N LEU A 131 18.15 -12.76 -5.86
CA LEU A 131 16.68 -12.72 -5.84
C LEU A 131 16.15 -12.66 -4.40
N THR A 132 16.66 -13.50 -3.49
CA THR A 132 16.20 -13.50 -2.10
C THR A 132 16.47 -12.16 -1.43
N ILE A 133 17.68 -11.60 -1.55
CA ILE A 133 18.06 -10.33 -0.90
C ILE A 133 17.21 -9.17 -1.41
N THR A 134 16.86 -9.15 -2.69
CA THR A 134 16.09 -8.05 -3.28
C THR A 134 14.58 -8.23 -3.11
N LEU A 135 14.05 -9.45 -3.24
CA LEU A 135 12.61 -9.72 -3.15
C LEU A 135 12.11 -9.75 -1.71
N LEU A 136 12.91 -10.21 -0.74
CA LEU A 136 12.48 -10.31 0.65
C LEU A 136 12.03 -8.96 1.25
N PRO A 137 12.80 -7.85 1.15
CA PRO A 137 12.32 -6.56 1.63
C PRO A 137 11.11 -6.05 0.83
N ILE A 138 11.07 -6.27 -0.49
CA ILE A 138 9.91 -5.87 -1.32
C ILE A 138 8.65 -6.59 -0.84
N ILE A 139 8.73 -7.92 -0.65
CA ILE A 139 7.61 -8.74 -0.19
C ILE A 139 7.23 -8.34 1.23
N TYR A 140 8.19 -8.19 2.15
CA TYR A 140 7.91 -7.85 3.54
C TYR A 140 7.14 -6.52 3.66
N PHE A 141 7.66 -5.46 3.03
CA PHE A 141 7.06 -4.13 3.08
C PHE A 141 5.85 -3.95 2.16
N THR A 142 5.58 -4.89 1.25
CA THR A 142 4.35 -4.90 0.43
C THR A 142 3.25 -5.75 1.09
N ALA A 143 3.58 -6.96 1.54
CA ALA A 143 2.64 -7.93 2.09
C ALA A 143 2.04 -7.44 3.41
N ILE A 144 2.83 -6.86 4.32
CA ILE A 144 2.31 -6.39 5.61
C ILE A 144 1.22 -5.30 5.41
N PRO A 145 1.43 -4.22 4.64
CA PRO A 145 0.38 -3.23 4.36
C PRO A 145 -0.85 -3.76 3.64
N VAL A 146 -0.65 -4.75 2.74
CA VAL A 146 -1.74 -5.36 1.96
C VAL A 146 -2.58 -6.28 2.86
N LEU A 147 -1.94 -7.17 3.62
CA LEU A 147 -2.59 -8.11 4.53
C LEU A 147 -3.26 -7.38 5.71
N SER A 148 -2.57 -6.40 6.30
CA SER A 148 -3.15 -5.57 7.38
C SER A 148 -4.22 -4.60 6.88
N ARG A 149 -4.39 -4.45 5.55
CA ARG A 149 -5.23 -3.43 4.90
C ARG A 149 -4.91 -1.99 5.35
N ALA A 150 -3.75 -1.76 5.98
CA ALA A 150 -3.27 -0.44 6.37
C ALA A 150 -2.92 0.43 5.14
N GLY A 151 -2.70 -0.19 3.98
CA GLY A 151 -2.38 0.53 2.75
C GLY A 151 -3.48 1.44 2.19
N SER A 152 -4.68 1.44 2.77
CA SER A 152 -5.72 2.42 2.46
C SER A 152 -5.40 3.82 3.03
N GLY A 153 -4.65 3.88 4.14
CA GLY A 153 -4.08 5.12 4.71
C GLY A 153 -2.61 5.38 4.31
N MET A 154 -1.95 4.43 3.63
CA MET A 154 -0.56 4.59 3.20
C MET A 154 -0.49 5.19 1.78
N ASP A 155 0.51 6.04 1.59
CA ASP A 155 0.89 6.65 0.30
C ASP A 155 2.18 5.97 -0.22
N THR A 156 2.74 6.43 -1.35
CA THR A 156 4.01 5.93 -1.91
C THR A 156 5.21 5.97 -0.95
N ARG A 157 5.13 6.67 0.18
CA ARG A 157 6.09 6.59 1.31
C ARG A 157 6.28 5.16 1.85
N ALA A 158 5.28 4.29 1.68
CA ALA A 158 5.38 2.87 1.96
C ALA A 158 6.48 2.15 1.15
N ARG A 159 6.86 2.73 0.01
CA ARG A 159 7.85 2.19 -0.93
C ARG A 159 9.29 2.55 -0.55
N THR A 160 9.49 3.63 0.18
CA THR A 160 10.82 4.13 0.58
C THR A 160 11.73 3.02 1.15
N PRO A 161 11.26 2.14 2.04
CA PRO A 161 12.09 1.09 2.65
C PRO A 161 12.61 0.03 1.67
N PHE A 162 12.04 -0.10 0.48
CA PHE A 162 12.45 -1.12 -0.50
C PHE A 162 12.75 -0.55 -1.89
N THR A 163 12.81 0.78 -2.03
CA THR A 163 13.12 1.44 -3.30
C THR A 163 14.54 1.11 -3.78
N PHE A 164 15.50 0.96 -2.86
CA PHE A 164 16.86 0.54 -3.19
C PHE A 164 16.89 -0.86 -3.84
N ALA A 165 16.09 -1.80 -3.36
CA ALA A 165 16.02 -3.16 -3.91
C ALA A 165 15.45 -3.14 -5.33
N LEU A 166 14.43 -2.32 -5.57
CA LEU A 166 13.91 -2.08 -6.92
C LEU A 166 14.94 -1.44 -7.85
N ALA A 167 15.73 -0.48 -7.36
CA ALA A 167 16.78 0.17 -8.14
C ALA A 167 17.89 -0.82 -8.53
N ILE A 168 18.30 -1.70 -7.60
CA ILE A 168 19.29 -2.76 -7.87
C ILE A 168 18.77 -3.74 -8.94
N LEU A 169 17.51 -4.17 -8.84
CA LEU A 169 16.86 -5.01 -9.86
C LEU A 169 16.80 -4.29 -11.22
N ALA A 170 16.42 -3.01 -11.23
CA ALA A 170 16.35 -2.21 -12.45
C ALA A 170 17.71 -2.03 -13.10
N ALA A 171 18.77 -1.81 -12.32
CA ALA A 171 20.15 -1.72 -12.80
C ALA A 171 20.60 -3.04 -13.43
N GLN A 172 20.26 -4.18 -12.84
CA GLN A 172 20.54 -5.50 -13.41
C GLN A 172 19.80 -5.72 -14.75
N GLY A 173 18.54 -5.31 -14.83
CA GLY A 173 17.77 -5.33 -16.08
C GLY A 173 18.40 -4.46 -17.15
N LEU A 174 18.77 -3.22 -16.80
CA LEU A 174 19.40 -2.26 -17.70
C LEU A 174 20.77 -2.75 -18.21
N TYR A 175 21.61 -3.29 -17.33
CA TYR A 175 22.92 -3.85 -17.68
C TYR A 175 22.80 -4.97 -18.72
N TRP A 176 21.79 -5.83 -18.58
CA TRP A 176 21.57 -6.89 -19.55
C TRP A 176 21.09 -6.37 -20.91
N VAL A 177 20.16 -5.40 -20.91
CA VAL A 177 19.70 -4.75 -22.14
C VAL A 177 20.87 -4.08 -22.87
N TRP A 178 21.71 -3.34 -22.14
CA TRP A 178 22.92 -2.74 -22.68
C TRP A 178 23.85 -3.80 -23.28
N LYS A 179 24.20 -4.83 -22.51
CA LYS A 179 25.11 -5.88 -22.98
C LYS A 179 24.61 -6.55 -24.26
N ARG A 180 23.30 -6.77 -24.37
CA ARG A 180 22.70 -7.35 -25.58
C ARG A 180 22.72 -6.40 -26.77
N TYR A 181 22.51 -5.10 -26.55
CA TYR A 181 22.64 -4.09 -27.59
C TYR A 181 24.09 -3.99 -28.11
N SER A 182 25.07 -3.88 -27.21
CA SER A 182 26.50 -3.81 -27.55
C SER A 182 26.98 -5.01 -28.36
N ASN A 183 26.57 -6.22 -27.96
CA ASN A 183 26.94 -7.45 -28.67
C ASN A 183 26.30 -7.58 -30.06
N ASN A 184 25.17 -6.91 -30.31
CA ASN A 184 24.53 -6.89 -31.62
C ASN A 184 25.20 -5.86 -32.54
N THR A 185 25.67 -4.74 -32.02
CA THR A 185 26.38 -3.72 -32.79
C THR A 185 27.79 -4.13 -33.19
N GLU A 186 28.47 -4.98 -32.42
CA GLU A 186 29.78 -5.54 -32.79
C GLU A 186 29.70 -6.67 -33.84
N LYS A 187 28.50 -7.22 -34.10
CA LYS A 187 28.26 -8.31 -35.06
C LYS A 187 27.69 -7.83 -36.40
N SER A 188 27.33 -6.56 -36.52
CA SER A 188 26.88 -5.92 -37.76
C SER A 188 28.03 -5.22 -38.46
#